data_AF-A0A969M7R5-F1
#
_entry.id   AF-A0A969M7R5-F1
#
_cell.length_a   1.000
_cell.length_b   1.000
_cell.length_c   1.000
_cell.angle_alpha   90.00
_cell.angle_beta   90.00
_cell.angle_gamma   90.00
#
_symmetry.space_group_name_H-M   'P 1'
#
loop_
_entity.id
_entity.type
_entity.pdbx_description
1 polymer ?
#
loop_
_entity_poly.entity_id
_entity_poly.type
_entity_poly.pdbx_seq_one_letter_code
_entity_poly.pdbx_strand_id
1 'polypeptide(L)'
;MSENGITRFRLDPNNPPKSDWAALDAMTEDEIHAAALADPDAQPATPEQLARARRVVQVQLIRDKYGLSQEEFARRFGLQLDVLRGWEDGSIEPDRPR
;
A
#
# COMPACT_ATOMS: atom_id res chain seq x y z
N MET A 1 14.14 9.40 36.45
CA MET A 1 14.68 9.78 35.13
C MET A 1 13.47 9.96 34.23
N SER A 2 13.40 11.11 33.56
CA SER A 2 12.16 11.77 33.12
C SER A 2 11.37 10.98 32.06
N GLU A 3 10.11 10.70 32.39
CA GLU A 3 9.04 10.43 31.43
C GLU A 3 8.70 11.74 30.68
N ASN A 4 8.43 11.65 29.37
CA ASN A 4 7.89 12.67 28.43
C ASN A 4 8.78 12.96 27.21
N GLY A 5 8.84 12.01 26.27
CA GLY A 5 9.63 12.13 25.03
C GLY A 5 8.82 12.12 23.74
N ILE A 6 7.52 12.48 23.74
CA ILE A 6 6.75 12.56 22.49
C ILE A 6 6.85 13.99 21.94
N THR A 7 7.72 14.19 20.96
CA THR A 7 7.77 15.42 20.17
C THR A 7 6.55 15.46 19.25
N ARG A 8 5.57 16.32 19.57
CA ARG A 8 4.38 16.54 18.72
C ARG A 8 4.74 17.47 17.57
N PHE A 9 5.03 16.91 16.40
CA PHE A 9 5.20 17.66 15.15
C PHE A 9 3.83 18.06 14.59
N ARG A 10 3.63 19.34 14.26
CA ARG A 10 2.49 19.82 13.46
C ARG A 10 3.00 20.26 12.09
N LEU A 11 2.47 19.65 11.04
CA LEU A 11 2.71 20.07 9.67
C LEU A 11 1.98 21.40 9.40
N ASP A 12 2.70 22.39 8.88
CA ASP A 12 2.09 23.62 8.35
C ASP A 12 1.65 23.36 6.90
N PRO A 13 0.35 23.38 6.59
CA PRO A 13 -0.14 23.13 5.23
C PRO A 13 0.29 24.21 4.23
N ASN A 14 0.63 25.42 4.68
CA ASN A 14 1.07 26.51 3.80
C ASN A 14 2.59 26.51 3.56
N ASN A 15 3.34 25.68 4.31
CA ASN A 15 4.78 25.55 4.18
C ASN A 15 5.22 24.11 4.49
N PRO A 16 4.83 23.14 3.65
CA PRO A 16 5.26 21.76 3.83
C PRO A 16 6.79 21.65 3.65
N PRO A 17 7.45 20.67 4.31
CA PRO A 17 8.83 20.35 4.02
C PRO A 17 8.97 20.01 2.54
N LYS A 18 10.04 20.51 1.92
CA LYS A 18 10.30 20.30 0.50
C LYS A 18 10.75 18.85 0.29
N SER A 19 10.02 18.12 -0.53
CA SER A 19 10.40 16.78 -1.01
C SER A 19 10.76 16.88 -2.49
N ASP A 20 11.90 16.30 -2.87
CA ASP A 20 12.31 16.19 -4.27
C ASP A 20 11.81 14.88 -4.87
N TRP A 21 10.57 14.91 -5.37
CA TRP A 21 9.92 13.74 -5.96
C TRP A 21 10.60 13.29 -7.26
N ALA A 22 11.13 14.23 -8.04
CA ALA A 22 11.78 13.90 -9.30
C ALA A 22 13.09 13.12 -9.08
N ALA A 23 13.84 13.47 -8.03
CA ALA A 23 15.03 12.70 -7.64
C ALA A 23 14.67 11.29 -7.17
N LEU A 24 13.59 11.13 -6.40
CA LEU A 24 13.11 9.81 -5.95
C LEU A 24 12.64 8.94 -7.12
N ASP A 25 11.83 9.49 -8.04
CA ASP A 25 11.33 8.77 -9.21
C ASP A 25 12.44 8.34 -10.18
N ALA A 26 13.59 9.02 -10.15
CA ALA A 26 14.76 8.69 -10.96
C ALA A 26 15.65 7.60 -10.35
N MET A 27 15.49 7.27 -9.05
CA MET A 27 16.29 6.23 -8.39
C MET A 27 15.96 4.85 -8.93
N THR A 28 17.01 4.04 -9.10
CA THR A 28 16.86 2.62 -9.41
C THR A 28 16.46 1.81 -8.18
N GLU A 29 15.88 0.63 -8.39
CA GLU A 29 15.53 -0.29 -7.29
C GLU A 29 16.72 -0.64 -6.40
N ASP A 30 17.92 -0.80 -6.98
CA ASP A 30 19.15 -1.09 -6.23
C ASP A 30 19.57 0.10 -5.34
N GLU A 31 19.43 1.33 -5.84
CA GLU A 31 19.74 2.55 -5.08
C GLU A 31 18.72 2.76 -3.95
N ILE A 32 17.43 2.54 -4.22
CA ILE A 32 16.36 2.57 -3.22
C ILE A 32 16.65 1.55 -2.11
N HIS A 33 17.04 0.34 -2.49
CA HIS A 33 17.35 -0.73 -1.54
C HIS A 33 18.58 -0.41 -0.69
N ALA A 34 19.64 0.12 -1.29
CA ALA A 34 20.84 0.55 -0.57
C ALA A 34 20.54 1.70 0.41
N ALA A 35 19.72 2.68 0.01
CA ALA A 35 19.29 3.77 0.87
C ALA A 35 18.47 3.26 2.07
N ALA A 36 17.53 2.34 1.83
CA ALA A 36 16.72 1.71 2.88
C ALA A 36 17.58 0.92 3.88
N LEU A 37 18.61 0.21 3.40
CA LEU A 37 19.57 -0.50 4.28
C LEU A 37 20.43 0.46 5.12
N ALA A 38 20.69 1.67 4.63
CA ALA A 38 21.46 2.67 5.38
C ALA A 38 20.63 3.41 6.44
N ASP A 39 19.30 3.41 6.33
CA ASP A 39 18.38 4.06 7.27
C ASP A 39 17.81 3.06 8.30
N PRO A 40 18.14 3.18 9.60
CA PRO A 40 17.61 2.29 10.64
C PRO A 40 16.08 2.31 10.79
N ASP A 41 15.43 3.42 10.45
CA ASP A 41 13.97 3.58 10.59
C ASP A 41 13.19 3.10 9.36
N ALA A 42 13.88 2.82 8.25
CA ALA A 42 13.28 2.44 6.96
C ALA A 42 13.82 1.12 6.38
N GLN A 43 14.29 0.21 7.23
CA GLN A 43 14.86 -1.08 6.81
C GLN A 43 13.87 -1.92 5.96
N PRO A 44 14.34 -2.60 4.90
CA PRO A 44 13.53 -3.54 4.13
C PRO A 44 13.03 -4.72 4.98
N ALA A 45 11.84 -5.23 4.67
CA ALA A 45 11.32 -6.41 5.35
C ALA A 45 12.13 -7.67 5.01
N THR A 46 12.41 -8.51 6.01
CA THR A 46 13.08 -9.80 5.78
C THR A 46 12.15 -10.81 5.11
N PRO A 47 12.67 -11.87 4.47
CA PRO A 47 11.84 -12.92 3.89
C PRO A 47 10.85 -13.56 4.89
N GLU A 48 11.27 -13.76 6.13
CA GLU A 48 10.41 -14.31 7.20
C GLU A 48 9.31 -13.32 7.59
N GLN A 49 9.63 -12.02 7.62
CA GLN A 49 8.65 -10.96 7.88
C GLN A 49 7.62 -10.85 6.74
N LEU A 50 8.04 -11.04 5.49
CA LEU A 50 7.16 -11.10 4.34
C LEU A 50 6.30 -12.37 4.36
N ALA A 51 6.86 -13.51 4.74
CA ALA A 51 6.13 -14.78 4.81
C ALA A 51 4.99 -14.76 5.84
N ARG A 52 5.17 -14.04 6.96
CA ARG A 52 4.13 -13.82 7.98
C ARG A 52 3.17 -12.67 7.66
N ALA A 53 3.44 -11.87 6.63
CA ALA A 53 2.59 -10.73 6.30
C ALA A 53 1.20 -11.21 5.84
N ARG A 54 0.16 -10.49 6.25
CA ARG A 54 -1.20 -10.74 5.76
C ARG A 54 -1.23 -10.47 4.27
N ARG A 55 -1.58 -11.47 3.46
CA ARG A 55 -1.84 -11.28 2.03
C ARG A 55 -3.15 -10.52 1.87
N VAL A 56 -3.07 -9.32 1.32
CA VAL A 56 -4.25 -8.54 0.93
C VAL A 56 -4.34 -8.56 -0.58
N VAL A 57 -5.39 -9.20 -1.11
CA VAL A 57 -5.63 -9.22 -2.55
C VAL A 57 -6.19 -7.86 -2.95
N GLN A 58 -5.44 -7.09 -3.74
CA GLN A 58 -5.89 -5.82 -4.27
C GLN A 58 -6.68 -6.04 -5.56
N VAL A 59 -7.97 -6.39 -5.40
CA VAL A 59 -8.86 -6.75 -6.51
C VAL A 59 -8.95 -5.64 -7.56
N GLN A 60 -9.01 -4.38 -7.12
CA GLN A 60 -9.01 -3.22 -8.01
C GLN A 60 -7.75 -3.15 -8.88
N LEU A 61 -6.54 -3.35 -8.30
CA LEU A 61 -5.29 -3.34 -9.07
C LEU A 61 -5.26 -4.45 -10.11
N ILE A 62 -5.77 -5.63 -9.77
CA ILE A 62 -5.85 -6.75 -10.71
C ILE A 62 -6.79 -6.38 -11.86
N ARG A 63 -7.98 -5.84 -11.57
CA ARG A 63 -8.94 -5.38 -12.57
C ARG A 63 -8.34 -4.31 -13.49
N ASP A 64 -7.70 -3.29 -12.91
CA ASP A 64 -7.08 -2.17 -13.65
C ASP A 64 -5.95 -2.67 -14.55
N LYS A 65 -5.13 -3.64 -14.08
CA LYS A 65 -4.08 -4.28 -14.88
C LYS A 65 -4.62 -5.01 -16.12
N TYR A 66 -5.83 -5.54 -16.05
CA TYR A 66 -6.49 -6.17 -17.20
C TYR A 66 -7.32 -5.18 -18.05
N GLY A 67 -7.41 -3.91 -17.65
CA GLY A 67 -8.17 -2.89 -18.36
C GLY A 67 -9.67 -3.17 -18.41
N LEU A 68 -10.22 -3.86 -17.41
CA LEU A 68 -11.63 -4.25 -17.37
C LEU A 68 -12.47 -3.28 -16.54
N SER A 69 -13.71 -3.04 -16.96
CA SER A 69 -14.70 -2.40 -16.09
C SER A 69 -15.09 -3.32 -14.92
N GLN A 70 -15.75 -2.78 -13.89
CA GLN A 70 -16.27 -3.61 -12.79
C GLN A 70 -17.24 -4.68 -13.31
N GLU A 71 -18.14 -4.32 -14.23
CA GLU A 71 -19.12 -5.24 -14.80
C GLU A 71 -18.46 -6.35 -15.64
N GLU A 72 -17.41 -6.02 -16.39
CA GLU A 72 -16.67 -6.99 -17.19
C GLU A 72 -15.87 -7.94 -16.30
N PHE A 73 -15.20 -7.41 -15.28
CA PHE A 73 -14.47 -8.21 -14.29
C PHE A 73 -15.42 -9.16 -13.55
N ALA A 74 -16.54 -8.63 -13.04
CA ALA A 74 -17.55 -9.42 -12.36
C ALA A 74 -18.05 -10.57 -13.24
N ARG A 75 -18.40 -10.28 -14.49
CA ARG A 75 -18.86 -11.29 -15.46
C ARG A 75 -17.77 -12.33 -15.78
N ARG A 76 -16.52 -11.87 -15.98
CA ARG A 76 -15.37 -12.72 -16.32
C ARG A 76 -15.07 -13.76 -15.24
N PHE A 77 -15.19 -13.36 -13.98
CA PHE A 77 -14.86 -14.17 -12.82
C PHE A 77 -16.09 -14.74 -12.08
N GLY A 78 -17.30 -14.55 -12.62
CA GLY A 78 -18.54 -15.07 -12.02
C GLY A 78 -18.91 -14.44 -10.67
N LEU A 79 -18.47 -13.20 -10.44
CA LEU A 79 -18.75 -12.45 -9.22
C LEU A 79 -20.04 -11.64 -9.37
N GLN A 80 -20.74 -11.41 -8.26
CA GLN A 80 -21.82 -10.42 -8.22
C GLN A 80 -21.19 -9.02 -8.14
N LEU A 81 -21.78 -8.04 -8.82
CA LEU A 81 -21.23 -6.69 -8.93
C LEU A 81 -21.17 -5.96 -7.57
N ASP A 82 -22.14 -6.21 -6.69
CA ASP A 82 -22.18 -5.71 -5.31
C ASP A 82 -21.02 -6.28 -4.48
N VAL A 83 -20.73 -7.57 -4.63
CA VAL A 83 -19.60 -8.23 -3.94
C VAL A 83 -18.27 -7.65 -4.42
N LEU A 84 -18.10 -7.47 -5.73
CA LEU A 84 -16.88 -6.85 -6.27
C LEU A 84 -16.68 -5.43 -5.73
N ARG A 85 -17.74 -4.61 -5.70
CA ARG A 85 -17.67 -3.25 -5.14
C ARG A 85 -17.29 -3.27 -3.67
N GLY A 86 -17.89 -4.17 -2.89
CA GLY A 86 -17.55 -4.31 -1.47
C GLY A 86 -16.12 -4.79 -1.22
N TRP A 87 -15.56 -5.58 -2.13
CA TRP A 87 -14.14 -5.96 -2.07
C TRP A 87 -13.21 -4.79 -2.42
N GLU A 88 -13.58 -3.96 -3.39
CA GLU A 88 -12.76 -2.81 -3.81
C GLU A 88 -12.79 -1.66 -2.81
N ASP A 89 -13.92 -1.39 -2.15
CA ASP A 89 -14.04 -0.36 -1.11
C ASP A 89 -13.70 -0.86 0.31
N GLY A 90 -13.51 -2.17 0.47
CA GLY A 90 -13.14 -2.81 1.73
C GLY A 90 -14.29 -3.04 2.71
N SER A 91 -15.54 -2.82 2.31
CA SER A 91 -16.72 -3.13 3.14
C SER A 91 -16.98 -4.63 3.30
N ILE A 92 -16.49 -5.46 2.37
CA ILE A 92 -16.59 -6.92 2.41
C ILE A 92 -15.20 -7.54 2.28
N GLU A 93 -14.87 -8.45 3.18
CA GLU A 93 -13.62 -9.20 3.11
C GLU A 93 -13.80 -10.43 2.19
N PRO A 94 -12.90 -10.64 1.21
CA PRO A 94 -12.87 -11.86 0.41
C PRO A 94 -12.77 -13.10 1.31
N ASP A 95 -13.38 -14.21 0.89
CA ASP A 95 -13.38 -15.50 1.60
C ASP A 95 -14.08 -15.51 2.98
N ARG A 96 -14.78 -14.44 3.37
CA ARG A 96 -15.73 -14.54 4.50
C ARG A 96 -16.90 -15.47 4.13
N PRO A 97 -17.19 -16.51 4.92
CA PRO A 97 -18.46 -17.22 4.79
C PRO A 97 -19.59 -16.23 5.06
N ARG A 98 -20.62 -16.25 4.19
CA ARG A 98 -21.86 -15.49 4.41
C ARG A 98 -22.67 -16.10 5.55
#